data_AF-A0A7Y8I617-F1
#
_entry.id   AF-A0A7Y8I617-F1
#
_cell.length_a   1.000
_cell.length_b   1.000
_cell.length_c   1.000
_cell.angle_alpha   90.00
_cell.angle_beta   90.00
_cell.angle_gamma   90.00
#
_symmetry.space_group_name_H-M   'P 1'
#
loop_
_entity.id
_entity.type
_entity.pdbx_description
1 polymer ?
#
loop_
_entity_poly.entity_id
_entity_poly.type
_entity_poly.pdbx_seq_one_letter_code
_entity_poly.pdbx_strand_id
1 'polypeptide(L)'
;MESKLNAGVKKLSTMNAFILLFFIGFQVQIFPQSNPANIYLDSTKQLIQGFGAANIVGWRPDMTDNEITKAFGTGNGQLGFTVLRLRVPHNSNDFSLQVPTAKKAYDLGVKIIASPWTPPASMKTNNNIVGGELKESSYADYAAHLKSFADYMAANGVPLYAISVQNEPDITVTYESCDWNPSQMVKFISENASSIGTRIIAPESFQFLRPISDAILNDSAACANVDIIGGHIYGGGLAPYPLAEQKGKEIWMTEHLTESAHSANIWSYALAVGLEMQNVMLANMSSYIWWYIVRYYGPIADGEKSSSFPNENFSAKGEITKKGYVMSQFARFVRPGYSRLIATAFPQRDITITAYKGDSKVVVVVVNNSTASKQQTFSIQNGTVTQFTPYTTSETKNCEEGSQIQVTNGSFTLNLDASSITTLVADYTPVPVELNSFSAEGMKDGIQLIWETSSELNNKGFEIERSSDNITFLPVGFVIGKGTTTEKQTYSFFDKQITGKFYYRLKQTDFNGTYKYSNVIYVSTLPNKYSLSQNFPNPFNPSTKIEYSIPKDDFVVLKIFDVKGEEVIRLVSEYQSAGFYSALLDGTNLTSGVYYYQLSSGNFMQVKKLVLLK
;
A
#
# COMPACT_ATOMS: atom_id res chain seq x y z
N MET A 1 -18.78 -15.47 32.88
CA MET A 1 -18.36 -14.44 31.90
C MET A 1 -19.23 -14.49 30.64
N GLU A 2 -19.45 -15.67 30.05
CA GLU A 2 -20.11 -15.82 28.74
C GLU A 2 -21.65 -15.71 28.71
N SER A 3 -22.36 -15.90 29.82
CA SER A 3 -23.81 -15.62 29.84
C SER A 3 -24.13 -14.11 29.89
N LYS A 4 -23.12 -13.24 29.99
CA LYS A 4 -23.32 -11.80 30.30
C LYS A 4 -22.74 -10.80 29.31
N LEU A 5 -21.98 -11.21 28.28
CA LEU A 5 -21.83 -10.36 27.08
C LEU A 5 -23.22 -10.11 26.43
N ASN A 6 -24.12 -11.09 26.51
CA ASN A 6 -25.53 -10.93 26.13
C ASN A 6 -26.39 -10.17 27.16
N ALA A 7 -25.93 -9.97 28.40
CA ALA A 7 -26.73 -9.32 29.46
C ALA A 7 -26.58 -7.79 29.47
N GLY A 8 -25.49 -7.24 28.92
CA GLY A 8 -25.36 -5.80 28.65
C GLY A 8 -26.37 -5.28 27.62
N VAL A 9 -26.90 -6.18 26.78
CA VAL A 9 -27.93 -5.87 25.76
C VAL A 9 -29.35 -5.89 26.36
N LYS A 10 -29.57 -6.50 27.54
CA LYS A 10 -30.90 -6.71 28.12
C LYS A 10 -31.38 -5.65 29.12
N LYS A 11 -30.62 -4.57 29.35
CA LYS A 11 -31.00 -3.48 30.28
C LYS A 11 -31.35 -2.14 29.60
N LEU A 12 -31.82 -2.20 28.35
CA LEU A 12 -32.43 -1.07 27.64
C LEU A 12 -33.78 -1.41 26.98
N SER A 13 -34.51 -2.42 27.47
CA SER A 13 -35.83 -2.79 26.94
C SER A 13 -36.98 -2.34 27.84
N THR A 14 -37.13 -1.03 28.08
CA THR A 14 -38.43 -0.39 28.39
C THR A 14 -38.30 1.11 28.19
N MET A 15 -38.20 1.57 26.95
CA MET A 15 -38.65 2.91 26.58
C MET A 15 -39.09 2.88 25.13
N ASN A 16 -40.32 3.33 24.91
CA ASN A 16 -41.10 3.34 23.69
C ASN A 16 -40.27 3.34 22.39
N ALA A 17 -40.54 2.34 21.56
CA ALA A 17 -40.06 2.26 20.19
C ALA A 17 -40.56 3.46 19.38
N PHE A 18 -39.76 4.53 19.33
CA PHE A 18 -39.74 5.41 18.18
C PHE A 18 -38.82 4.76 17.15
N ILE A 19 -39.44 4.21 16.11
CA ILE A 19 -38.77 3.84 14.87
C ILE A 19 -38.22 5.14 14.28
N LEU A 20 -36.98 5.48 14.60
CA LEU A 20 -36.21 6.44 13.80
C LEU A 20 -35.77 5.70 12.54
N LEU A 21 -36.55 5.83 11.48
CA LEU A 21 -36.09 5.61 10.12
C LEU A 21 -34.94 6.59 9.88
N PHE A 22 -33.71 6.11 10.00
CA PHE A 22 -32.59 6.76 9.34
C PHE A 22 -32.84 6.66 7.84
N PHE A 23 -33.29 7.76 7.24
CA PHE A 23 -33.18 7.99 5.81
C PHE A 23 -31.68 8.06 5.47
N ILE A 24 -31.07 6.89 5.30
CA ILE A 24 -29.90 6.78 4.43
C ILE A 24 -30.46 7.14 3.05
N GLY A 25 -29.93 8.19 2.43
CA GLY A 25 -30.21 8.49 1.04
C GLY A 25 -29.80 7.27 0.21
N PHE A 26 -30.74 6.36 -0.04
CA PHE A 26 -30.58 5.31 -1.03
C PHE A 26 -30.52 6.01 -2.38
N GLN A 27 -29.29 6.27 -2.86
CA GLN A 27 -29.13 6.23 -4.30
C GLN A 27 -29.49 4.81 -4.71
N VAL A 28 -30.58 4.67 -5.45
CA VAL A 28 -30.92 3.43 -6.14
C VAL A 28 -29.76 3.15 -7.10
N GLN A 29 -28.83 2.30 -6.68
CA GLN A 29 -27.85 1.74 -7.59
C GLN A 29 -28.60 0.82 -8.55
N ILE A 30 -28.83 1.32 -9.75
CA ILE A 30 -29.31 0.51 -10.87
C ILE A 30 -28.15 -0.41 -11.24
N PHE A 31 -28.27 -1.71 -10.92
CA PHE A 31 -27.33 -2.72 -11.39
C PHE A 31 -27.77 -3.15 -12.79
N PRO A 32 -27.07 -2.75 -13.87
CA PRO A 32 -27.29 -3.37 -15.16
C PRO A 32 -26.95 -4.87 -15.09
N GLN A 33 -27.61 -5.65 -15.94
CA GLN A 33 -27.39 -7.09 -16.04
C GLN A 33 -25.92 -7.34 -16.47
N SER A 34 -25.12 -7.92 -15.57
CA SER A 34 -23.70 -8.27 -15.70
C SER A 34 -22.72 -7.11 -15.99
N ASN A 35 -22.42 -6.28 -14.98
CA ASN A 35 -21.23 -5.43 -15.06
C ASN A 35 -19.95 -6.26 -14.79
N PRO A 36 -18.91 -6.12 -15.63
CA PRO A 36 -17.62 -6.72 -15.32
C PRO A 36 -17.06 -6.15 -14.00
N ALA A 37 -16.52 -7.05 -13.17
CA ALA A 37 -15.77 -6.67 -12.00
C ALA A 37 -14.35 -6.29 -12.42
N ASN A 38 -14.08 -5.00 -12.52
CA ASN A 38 -12.77 -4.49 -12.91
C ASN A 38 -11.80 -4.59 -11.73
N ILE A 39 -10.58 -5.08 -11.97
CA ILE A 39 -9.50 -5.19 -10.99
C ILE A 39 -8.26 -4.47 -11.54
N TYR A 40 -7.84 -3.39 -10.88
CA TYR A 40 -6.76 -2.53 -11.35
C TYR A 40 -5.42 -2.94 -10.72
N LEU A 41 -4.58 -3.67 -11.47
CA LEU A 41 -3.34 -4.26 -10.95
C LEU A 41 -2.24 -3.24 -10.66
N ASP A 42 -2.31 -2.05 -11.25
CA ASP A 42 -1.42 -0.93 -10.93
C ASP A 42 -1.78 -0.27 -9.60
N SER A 43 -3.06 -0.16 -9.29
CA SER A 43 -3.53 0.52 -8.08
C SER A 43 -3.03 -0.11 -6.78
N THR A 44 -2.98 0.69 -5.72
CA THR A 44 -2.79 0.21 -4.34
C THR A 44 -3.65 1.05 -3.40
N LYS A 45 -4.05 0.41 -2.29
CA LYS A 45 -4.73 1.01 -1.14
C LYS A 45 -3.91 0.67 0.10
N GLN A 46 -4.54 0.30 1.21
CA GLN A 46 -3.82 -0.02 2.44
C GLN A 46 -2.95 -1.27 2.29
N LEU A 47 -1.84 -1.28 3.04
CA LEU A 47 -1.01 -2.46 3.26
C LEU A 47 -1.74 -3.43 4.20
N ILE A 48 -1.76 -4.70 3.85
CA ILE A 48 -2.32 -5.75 4.68
C ILE A 48 -1.27 -6.19 5.69
N GLN A 49 -1.62 -6.04 6.97
CA GLN A 49 -0.79 -6.43 8.09
C GLN A 49 -1.06 -7.85 8.57
N GLY A 50 -2.27 -8.36 8.33
CA GLY A 50 -2.59 -9.77 8.49
C GLY A 50 -4.02 -10.01 8.99
N PHE A 51 -4.28 -11.27 9.28
CA PHE A 51 -5.56 -11.75 9.79
C PHE A 51 -5.28 -12.67 10.96
N GLY A 52 -6.09 -12.61 12.01
CA GLY A 52 -5.77 -13.28 13.26
C GLY A 52 -6.95 -13.55 14.16
N ALA A 53 -6.61 -14.03 15.34
CA ALA A 53 -7.52 -14.22 16.45
C ALA A 53 -6.76 -14.11 17.78
N ALA A 54 -7.50 -13.99 18.88
CA ALA A 54 -6.95 -13.89 20.22
C ALA A 54 -6.78 -15.26 20.90
N ASN A 55 -5.70 -15.40 21.66
CA ASN A 55 -5.49 -16.47 22.63
C ASN A 55 -5.34 -15.85 24.03
N ILE A 56 -6.34 -16.03 24.89
CA ILE A 56 -6.42 -15.36 26.19
C ILE A 56 -6.19 -16.39 27.32
N VAL A 57 -4.92 -16.72 27.52
CA VAL A 57 -4.50 -17.66 28.56
C VAL A 57 -4.76 -17.05 29.94
N GLY A 58 -5.32 -17.87 30.83
CA GLY A 58 -5.78 -17.47 32.17
C GLY A 58 -7.30 -17.34 32.26
N TRP A 59 -7.99 -17.05 31.14
CA TRP A 59 -9.45 -17.13 31.04
C TRP A 59 -9.91 -18.40 30.34
N ARG A 60 -9.08 -18.91 29.42
CA ARG A 60 -9.26 -20.19 28.73
C ARG A 60 -7.96 -21.00 28.81
N PRO A 61 -8.03 -22.34 28.62
CA PRO A 61 -6.85 -23.16 28.43
C PRO A 61 -6.03 -22.66 27.23
N ASP A 62 -4.71 -22.82 27.31
CA ASP A 62 -3.83 -22.53 26.18
C ASP A 62 -4.02 -23.54 25.03
N MET A 63 -3.56 -23.15 23.84
CA MET A 63 -3.67 -23.95 22.63
C MET A 63 -2.73 -25.16 22.67
N THR A 64 -3.20 -26.27 22.11
CA THR A 64 -2.38 -27.45 21.80
C THR A 64 -1.57 -27.25 20.52
N ASP A 65 -0.51 -28.04 20.34
CA ASP A 65 0.35 -27.98 19.14
C ASP A 65 -0.42 -28.20 17.83
N ASN A 66 -1.43 -29.05 17.86
CA ASN A 66 -2.32 -29.28 16.73
C ASN A 66 -3.18 -28.06 16.41
N GLU A 67 -3.73 -27.39 17.43
CA GLU A 67 -4.51 -26.17 17.26
C GLU A 67 -3.62 -25.02 16.75
N ILE A 68 -2.38 -24.91 17.23
CA ILE A 68 -1.38 -23.93 16.75
C ILE A 68 -1.06 -24.19 15.27
N THR A 69 -0.79 -25.44 14.90
CA THR A 69 -0.50 -25.83 13.52
C THR A 69 -1.67 -25.50 12.58
N LYS A 70 -2.90 -25.78 13.00
CA LYS A 70 -4.12 -25.45 12.25
C LYS A 70 -4.36 -23.95 12.16
N ALA A 71 -4.09 -23.20 13.22
CA ALA A 71 -4.26 -21.76 13.26
C ALA A 71 -3.32 -21.01 12.31
N PHE A 72 -2.03 -21.33 12.35
CA PHE A 72 -1.00 -20.48 11.73
C PHE A 72 -0.37 -21.09 10.47
N GLY A 73 -0.52 -22.39 10.25
CA GLY A 73 -0.07 -23.02 9.01
C GLY A 73 -0.91 -22.62 7.79
N THR A 74 -0.35 -22.73 6.59
CA THR A 74 -0.99 -22.30 5.31
C THR A 74 -1.36 -23.46 4.38
N GLY A 75 -1.17 -24.71 4.80
CA GLY A 75 -1.54 -25.90 4.05
C GLY A 75 -3.04 -26.18 4.05
N ASN A 76 -3.43 -27.26 3.37
CA ASN A 76 -4.81 -27.74 3.37
C ASN A 76 -5.25 -28.12 4.79
N GLY A 77 -6.45 -27.69 5.19
CA GLY A 77 -6.94 -27.87 6.56
C GLY A 77 -6.23 -27.02 7.61
N GLN A 78 -5.63 -25.89 7.20
CA GLN A 78 -5.05 -24.87 8.08
C GLN A 78 -5.58 -23.48 7.68
N LEU A 79 -5.57 -22.55 8.62
CA LEU A 79 -6.25 -21.25 8.53
C LEU A 79 -5.36 -20.13 7.99
N GLY A 80 -4.04 -20.22 8.20
CA GLY A 80 -3.08 -19.23 7.76
C GLY A 80 -3.13 -17.92 8.54
N PHE A 81 -3.55 -17.90 9.80
CA PHE A 81 -3.47 -16.68 10.61
C PHE A 81 -2.03 -16.18 10.72
N THR A 82 -1.89 -14.87 10.75
CA THR A 82 -0.62 -14.12 10.72
C THR A 82 -0.52 -13.07 11.80
N VAL A 83 -1.57 -12.91 12.60
CA VAL A 83 -1.56 -12.09 13.81
C VAL A 83 -2.12 -12.93 14.96
N LEU A 84 -1.44 -12.90 16.11
CA LEU A 84 -1.91 -13.47 17.36
C LEU A 84 -2.03 -12.35 18.40
N ARG A 85 -3.23 -12.19 18.96
CA ARG A 85 -3.50 -11.22 20.03
C ARG A 85 -3.46 -11.92 21.39
N LEU A 86 -2.65 -11.40 22.31
CA LEU A 86 -2.48 -11.89 23.66
C LEU A 86 -3.09 -10.95 24.69
N ARG A 87 -3.33 -11.47 25.90
CA ARG A 87 -3.61 -10.64 27.07
C ARG A 87 -2.31 -10.24 27.75
N VAL A 88 -2.18 -8.97 28.12
CA VAL A 88 -1.17 -8.52 29.09
C VAL A 88 -1.72 -8.75 30.49
N PRO A 89 -1.16 -9.68 31.29
CA PRO A 89 -1.63 -9.89 32.65
C PRO A 89 -1.39 -8.66 33.54
N HIS A 90 -2.29 -8.37 34.46
CA HIS A 90 -2.08 -7.32 35.47
C HIS A 90 -1.08 -7.75 36.55
N ASN A 91 -0.86 -9.06 36.72
CA ASN A 91 0.12 -9.63 37.63
C ASN A 91 1.31 -10.17 36.82
N SER A 92 2.50 -9.62 37.02
CA SER A 92 3.70 -10.00 36.25
C SER A 92 4.12 -11.46 36.46
N ASN A 93 3.71 -12.10 37.56
CA ASN A 93 3.95 -13.52 37.78
C ASN A 93 3.24 -14.42 36.75
N ASP A 94 2.20 -13.90 36.07
CA ASP A 94 1.44 -14.63 35.07
C ASP A 94 1.96 -14.40 33.64
N PHE A 95 3.03 -13.60 33.45
CA PHE A 95 3.61 -13.33 32.12
C PHE A 95 4.08 -14.61 31.43
N SER A 96 4.64 -15.56 32.19
CA SER A 96 5.12 -16.84 31.66
C SER A 96 4.04 -17.66 30.97
N LEU A 97 2.76 -17.46 31.34
CA LEU A 97 1.63 -18.17 30.74
C LEU A 97 1.41 -17.79 29.26
N GLN A 98 1.89 -16.62 28.83
CA GLN A 98 1.68 -16.14 27.45
C GLN A 98 2.76 -16.65 26.48
N VAL A 99 3.86 -17.22 26.97
CA VAL A 99 5.03 -17.56 26.15
C VAL A 99 4.84 -18.81 25.26
N PRO A 100 4.29 -19.95 25.73
CA PRO A 100 4.37 -21.21 24.98
C PRO A 100 3.77 -21.15 23.58
N THR A 101 2.51 -20.73 23.47
CA THR A 101 1.83 -20.56 22.17
C THR A 101 2.42 -19.42 21.36
N ALA A 102 2.74 -18.30 22.00
CA ALA A 102 3.29 -17.13 21.31
C ALA A 102 4.65 -17.41 20.66
N LYS A 103 5.51 -18.21 21.31
CA LYS A 103 6.80 -18.62 20.76
C LYS A 103 6.64 -19.47 19.51
N LYS A 104 5.75 -20.47 19.55
CA LYS A 104 5.48 -21.34 18.39
C LYS A 104 4.87 -20.54 17.23
N ALA A 105 3.94 -19.63 17.52
CA ALA A 105 3.36 -18.75 16.51
C ALA A 105 4.43 -17.82 15.91
N TYR A 106 5.28 -17.19 16.75
CA TYR A 106 6.35 -16.31 16.30
C TYR A 106 7.36 -17.03 15.40
N ASP A 107 7.74 -18.26 15.74
CA ASP A 107 8.64 -19.09 14.93
C ASP A 107 8.04 -19.44 13.55
N LEU A 108 6.72 -19.38 13.41
CA LEU A 108 5.99 -19.52 12.14
C LEU A 108 5.81 -18.17 11.39
N GLY A 109 6.41 -17.08 11.88
CA GLY A 109 6.34 -15.75 11.26
C GLY A 109 5.07 -14.96 11.62
N VAL A 110 4.34 -15.35 12.66
CA VAL A 110 3.13 -14.66 13.13
C VAL A 110 3.51 -13.40 13.92
N LYS A 111 2.84 -12.28 13.63
CA LYS A 111 2.97 -11.05 14.44
C LYS A 111 2.27 -11.24 15.78
N ILE A 112 2.97 -10.96 16.85
CA ILE A 112 2.42 -11.05 18.21
C ILE A 112 2.06 -9.65 18.67
N ILE A 113 0.79 -9.41 18.97
CA ILE A 113 0.34 -8.19 19.63
C ILE A 113 -0.23 -8.52 21.01
N ALA A 114 -0.28 -7.55 21.91
CA ALA A 114 -0.85 -7.77 23.23
C ALA A 114 -1.69 -6.58 23.70
N SER A 115 -2.79 -6.86 24.38
CA SER A 115 -3.67 -5.85 24.96
C SER A 115 -3.87 -6.07 26.45
N PRO A 116 -3.73 -5.03 27.29
CA PRO A 116 -4.10 -5.07 28.69
C PRO A 116 -5.61 -4.85 28.87
N TRP A 117 -6.25 -5.66 29.69
CA TRP A 117 -7.62 -5.38 30.15
C TRP A 117 -7.64 -4.44 31.34
N THR A 118 -6.60 -4.49 32.18
CA THR A 118 -6.57 -3.72 33.41
C THR A 118 -5.12 -3.54 33.89
N PRO A 119 -4.75 -2.36 34.39
CA PRO A 119 -3.55 -2.18 35.20
C PRO A 119 -3.58 -3.03 36.49
N PRO A 120 -2.45 -3.22 37.18
CA PRO A 120 -2.45 -3.68 38.57
C PRO A 120 -3.44 -2.89 39.44
N ALA A 121 -4.20 -3.58 40.29
CA ALA A 121 -5.28 -2.97 41.07
C ALA A 121 -4.82 -1.73 41.87
N SER A 122 -3.62 -1.77 42.46
CA SER A 122 -3.02 -0.68 43.22
C SER A 122 -2.90 0.63 42.45
N MET A 123 -2.74 0.55 41.11
CA MET A 123 -2.60 1.71 40.23
C MET A 123 -3.93 2.40 39.93
N LYS A 124 -5.07 1.78 40.28
CA LYS A 124 -6.41 2.23 39.90
C LYS A 124 -7.14 2.96 41.02
N THR A 125 -8.05 3.87 40.66
CA THR A 125 -8.80 4.72 41.60
C THR A 125 -9.66 3.95 42.59
N ASN A 126 -10.13 2.77 42.23
CA ASN A 126 -10.97 1.89 43.06
C ASN A 126 -10.22 0.72 43.71
N ASN A 127 -8.89 0.62 43.51
CA ASN A 127 -8.07 -0.50 43.96
C ASN A 127 -8.63 -1.89 43.56
N ASN A 128 -9.21 -2.00 42.36
CA ASN A 128 -9.86 -3.21 41.86
C ASN A 128 -9.48 -3.46 40.40
N ILE A 129 -9.34 -4.73 39.99
CA ILE A 129 -9.08 -5.10 38.60
C ILE A 129 -10.28 -4.90 37.67
N VAL A 130 -11.49 -4.72 38.19
CA VAL A 130 -12.74 -4.45 37.45
C VAL A 130 -13.13 -2.97 37.56
N GLY A 131 -13.36 -2.31 36.42
CA GLY A 131 -13.81 -0.91 36.31
C GLY A 131 -12.89 0.12 36.96
N GLY A 132 -13.29 1.39 36.99
CA GLY A 132 -12.47 2.46 37.56
C GLY A 132 -11.34 2.87 36.63
N GLU A 133 -10.62 3.92 37.02
CA GLU A 133 -9.67 4.63 36.14
C GLU A 133 -8.23 4.43 36.61
N LEU A 134 -7.26 4.56 35.70
CA LEU A 134 -5.85 4.63 36.08
C LEU A 134 -5.60 5.95 36.81
N LYS A 135 -4.98 5.91 37.99
CA LYS A 135 -4.54 7.13 38.70
C LYS A 135 -3.49 7.83 37.86
N GLU A 136 -3.59 9.15 37.70
CA GLU A 136 -2.59 9.94 36.99
C GLU A 136 -1.18 9.75 37.58
N SER A 137 -1.07 9.66 38.90
CA SER A 137 0.21 9.38 39.58
C SER A 137 0.81 8.01 39.28
N SER A 138 0.05 7.11 38.66
CA SER A 138 0.49 5.77 38.26
C SER A 138 0.79 5.66 36.75
N TYR A 139 0.74 6.75 35.98
CA TYR A 139 0.94 6.67 34.52
C TYR A 139 2.33 6.13 34.15
N ALA A 140 3.39 6.65 34.78
CA ALA A 140 4.74 6.16 34.55
C ALA A 140 4.89 4.69 34.99
N ASP A 141 4.31 4.30 36.13
CA ASP A 141 4.36 2.93 36.63
C ASP A 141 3.59 1.96 35.73
N TYR A 142 2.47 2.39 35.14
CA TYR A 142 1.71 1.60 34.19
C TYR A 142 2.47 1.42 32.87
N ALA A 143 3.11 2.48 32.35
CA ALA A 143 3.98 2.37 31.19
C ALA A 143 5.15 1.42 31.46
N ALA A 144 5.75 1.45 32.67
CA ALA A 144 6.77 0.50 33.09
C ALA A 144 6.24 -0.94 33.18
N HIS A 145 4.99 -1.14 33.62
CA HIS A 145 4.33 -2.46 33.60
C HIS A 145 4.19 -3.00 32.17
N LEU A 146 3.68 -2.20 31.24
CA LEU A 146 3.56 -2.56 29.82
C LEU A 146 4.93 -2.86 29.20
N LYS A 147 5.92 -2.03 29.48
CA LYS A 147 7.31 -2.25 29.07
C LYS A 147 7.85 -3.58 29.62
N SER A 148 7.63 -3.86 30.90
CA SER A 148 8.12 -5.09 31.53
C SER A 148 7.55 -6.35 30.87
N PHE A 149 6.29 -6.30 30.42
CA PHE A 149 5.71 -7.39 29.64
C PHE A 149 6.37 -7.53 28.27
N ALA A 150 6.55 -6.42 27.54
CA ALA A 150 7.21 -6.43 26.23
C ALA A 150 8.66 -6.95 26.33
N ASP A 151 9.43 -6.48 27.32
CA ASP A 151 10.79 -6.92 27.62
C ASP A 151 10.82 -8.42 28.00
N TYR A 152 9.87 -8.87 28.83
CA TYR A 152 9.77 -10.27 29.22
C TYR A 152 9.52 -11.18 28.02
N MET A 153 8.58 -10.81 27.15
CA MET A 153 8.27 -11.58 25.94
C MET A 153 9.49 -11.60 24.99
N ALA A 154 10.17 -10.46 24.79
CA ALA A 154 11.38 -10.37 23.99
C ALA A 154 12.52 -11.24 24.56
N ALA A 155 12.74 -11.22 25.89
CA ALA A 155 13.74 -12.04 26.56
C ALA A 155 13.48 -13.55 26.42
N ASN A 156 12.22 -13.94 26.20
CA ASN A 156 11.80 -15.31 25.92
C ASN A 156 11.72 -15.62 24.41
N GLY A 157 12.32 -14.77 23.56
CA GLY A 157 12.40 -14.98 22.12
C GLY A 157 11.11 -14.68 21.36
N VAL A 158 10.22 -13.85 21.93
CA VAL A 158 8.94 -13.43 21.35
C VAL A 158 8.80 -11.91 21.41
N PRO A 159 9.62 -11.14 20.67
CA PRO A 159 9.45 -9.69 20.64
C PRO A 159 8.06 -9.33 20.10
N LEU A 160 7.32 -8.50 20.84
CA LEU A 160 6.00 -8.05 20.42
C LEU A 160 6.12 -7.14 19.19
N TYR A 161 5.23 -7.35 18.22
CA TYR A 161 5.04 -6.41 17.11
C TYR A 161 4.46 -5.09 17.62
N ALA A 162 3.48 -5.14 18.52
CA ALA A 162 2.88 -3.95 19.14
C ALA A 162 2.19 -4.30 20.47
N ILE A 163 2.01 -3.30 21.33
CA ILE A 163 1.26 -3.41 22.58
C ILE A 163 0.21 -2.30 22.67
N SER A 164 -0.97 -2.62 23.17
CA SER A 164 -2.05 -1.65 23.36
C SER A 164 -1.96 -0.93 24.70
N VAL A 165 -2.48 0.30 24.74
CA VAL A 165 -2.64 1.07 25.99
C VAL A 165 -3.74 0.47 26.87
N GLN A 166 -4.88 0.09 26.28
CA GLN A 166 -6.05 -0.39 27.01
C GLN A 166 -7.02 -1.07 26.05
N ASN A 167 -7.52 -2.26 26.40
CA ASN A 167 -8.67 -2.89 25.74
C ASN A 167 -9.98 -2.18 26.14
N GLU A 168 -10.78 -1.74 25.17
CA GLU A 168 -12.14 -1.22 25.35
C GLU A 168 -12.27 -0.19 26.48
N PRO A 169 -11.54 0.94 26.42
CA PRO A 169 -11.55 1.95 27.48
C PRO A 169 -12.90 2.63 27.71
N ASP A 170 -13.86 2.43 26.81
CA ASP A 170 -15.10 3.20 26.68
C ASP A 170 -16.37 2.34 26.88
N ILE A 171 -16.24 1.16 27.51
CA ILE A 171 -17.37 0.31 27.89
C ILE A 171 -17.28 -0.16 29.35
N THR A 172 -18.41 -0.09 30.05
CA THR A 172 -18.53 -0.63 31.40
C THR A 172 -18.86 -2.13 31.36
N VAL A 173 -18.00 -2.93 31.98
CA VAL A 173 -18.13 -4.40 32.04
C VAL A 173 -18.02 -4.93 33.47
N THR A 174 -18.21 -6.24 33.63
CA THR A 174 -18.20 -6.94 34.95
C THR A 174 -16.97 -7.82 35.16
N TYR A 175 -15.96 -7.64 34.31
CA TYR A 175 -14.70 -8.37 34.34
C TYR A 175 -13.54 -7.37 34.28
N GLU A 176 -12.30 -7.87 34.19
CA GLU A 176 -11.11 -7.01 34.12
C GLU A 176 -11.31 -5.88 33.11
N SER A 177 -11.22 -4.64 33.58
CA SER A 177 -11.38 -3.46 32.74
C SER A 177 -10.75 -2.25 33.41
N CYS A 178 -10.47 -1.21 32.64
CA CYS A 178 -10.10 0.10 33.15
C CYS A 178 -10.70 1.14 32.22
N ASP A 179 -11.43 2.10 32.79
CA ASP A 179 -12.11 3.16 32.05
C ASP A 179 -11.10 4.27 31.72
N TRP A 180 -11.15 4.81 30.49
CA TRP A 180 -10.35 5.96 30.08
C TRP A 180 -11.17 6.91 29.23
N ASN A 181 -11.15 8.20 29.59
CA ASN A 181 -11.69 9.24 28.73
C ASN A 181 -10.65 9.71 27.68
N PRO A 182 -11.07 10.45 26.64
CA PRO A 182 -10.15 10.92 25.59
C PRO A 182 -8.97 11.76 26.11
N SER A 183 -9.17 12.59 27.13
CA SER A 183 -8.09 13.45 27.68
C SER A 183 -7.04 12.64 28.43
N GLN A 184 -7.47 11.64 29.21
CA GLN A 184 -6.58 10.70 29.90
C GLN A 184 -5.75 9.89 28.90
N MET A 185 -6.40 9.39 27.84
CA MET A 185 -5.72 8.63 26.77
C MET A 185 -4.66 9.48 26.06
N VAL A 186 -5.01 10.71 25.65
CA VAL A 186 -4.06 11.65 25.02
C VAL A 186 -2.87 11.91 25.94
N LYS A 187 -3.13 12.25 27.22
CA LYS A 187 -2.08 12.58 28.18
C LYS A 187 -1.13 11.41 28.44
N PHE A 188 -1.66 10.20 28.62
CA PHE A 188 -0.82 9.03 28.79
C PHE A 188 0.05 8.77 27.56
N ILE A 189 -0.52 8.83 26.36
CA ILE A 189 0.22 8.58 25.11
C ILE A 189 1.29 9.66 24.88
N SER A 190 0.97 10.94 25.09
CA SER A 190 1.92 12.03 24.86
C SER A 190 3.10 11.99 25.85
N GLU A 191 2.85 11.67 27.11
CA GLU A 191 3.87 11.76 28.17
C GLU A 191 4.61 10.44 28.43
N ASN A 192 3.98 9.27 28.21
CA ASN A 192 4.50 8.00 28.71
C ASN A 192 4.70 6.91 27.66
N ALA A 193 3.95 6.90 26.55
CA ALA A 193 3.95 5.75 25.63
C ALA A 193 5.30 5.49 24.95
N SER A 194 6.10 6.54 24.71
CA SER A 194 7.45 6.38 24.14
C SER A 194 8.41 5.58 25.04
N SER A 195 8.16 5.53 26.35
CA SER A 195 8.99 4.77 27.32
C SER A 195 8.80 3.25 27.22
N ILE A 196 7.71 2.79 26.58
CA ILE A 196 7.35 1.37 26.48
C ILE A 196 8.29 0.64 25.51
N GLY A 197 8.85 1.34 24.52
CA GLY A 197 9.91 0.78 23.65
C GLY A 197 9.44 -0.24 22.60
N THR A 198 8.13 -0.34 22.35
CA THR A 198 7.56 -1.07 21.20
C THR A 198 6.44 -0.25 20.56
N ARG A 199 5.91 -0.71 19.44
CA ARG A 199 4.83 -0.02 18.72
C ARG A 199 3.56 0.04 19.57
N ILE A 200 2.84 1.15 19.48
CA ILE A 200 1.68 1.44 20.32
C ILE A 200 0.38 1.30 19.53
N ILE A 201 -0.54 0.49 20.08
CA ILE A 201 -1.94 0.41 19.66
C ILE A 201 -2.79 1.27 20.60
N ALA A 202 -3.63 2.13 20.05
CA ALA A 202 -4.64 2.87 20.80
C ALA A 202 -5.79 3.29 19.89
N PRO A 203 -6.97 3.62 20.41
CA PRO A 203 -7.40 3.45 21.80
C PRO A 203 -8.07 2.10 22.08
N GLU A 204 -8.24 1.25 21.06
CA GLU A 204 -9.05 0.03 21.11
C GLU A 204 -10.50 0.23 21.61
N SER A 205 -11.15 1.28 21.14
CA SER A 205 -12.57 1.55 21.44
C SER A 205 -13.46 0.35 21.07
N PHE A 206 -14.44 0.03 21.93
CA PHE A 206 -15.39 -1.07 21.77
C PHE A 206 -16.20 -1.01 20.46
N GLN A 207 -16.53 0.21 19.99
CA GLN A 207 -17.29 0.44 18.75
C GLN A 207 -16.54 1.28 17.73
N PHE A 208 -15.21 1.34 17.84
CA PHE A 208 -14.37 2.20 16.99
C PHE A 208 -14.78 3.68 17.04
N LEU A 209 -15.15 4.17 18.23
CA LEU A 209 -15.61 5.53 18.43
C LEU A 209 -14.50 6.53 18.06
N ARG A 210 -14.81 7.36 17.07
CA ARG A 210 -13.89 8.37 16.55
C ARG A 210 -13.48 9.43 17.58
N PRO A 211 -14.32 9.92 18.50
CA PRO A 211 -13.91 10.98 19.42
C PRO A 211 -12.64 10.68 20.24
N ILE A 212 -12.45 9.44 20.71
CA ILE A 212 -11.24 9.08 21.47
C ILE A 212 -10.00 8.94 20.58
N SER A 213 -10.15 8.44 19.36
CA SER A 213 -9.04 8.32 18.40
C SER A 213 -8.69 9.67 17.75
N ASP A 214 -9.67 10.50 17.43
CA ASP A 214 -9.51 11.86 16.92
C ASP A 214 -8.77 12.75 17.93
N ALA A 215 -9.04 12.60 19.23
CA ALA A 215 -8.31 13.31 20.27
C ALA A 215 -6.80 13.00 20.23
N ILE A 216 -6.44 11.73 20.05
CA ILE A 216 -5.04 11.28 19.88
C ILE A 216 -4.44 11.86 18.59
N LEU A 217 -5.15 11.74 17.47
CA LEU A 217 -4.64 12.14 16.15
C LEU A 217 -4.48 13.66 15.98
N ASN A 218 -5.24 14.45 16.75
CA ASN A 218 -5.19 15.92 16.74
C ASN A 218 -4.16 16.49 17.73
N ASP A 219 -3.72 15.72 18.73
CA ASP A 219 -2.59 16.10 19.59
C ASP A 219 -1.26 15.68 18.96
N SER A 220 -0.35 16.62 18.75
CA SER A 220 0.90 16.34 18.02
C SER A 220 1.83 15.35 18.72
N ALA A 221 1.91 15.37 20.06
CA ALA A 221 2.77 14.49 20.82
C ALA A 221 2.17 13.08 20.92
N ALA A 222 0.87 12.98 21.20
CA ALA A 222 0.17 11.72 21.24
C ALA A 222 0.15 11.05 19.85
N CYS A 223 -0.12 11.82 18.79
CA CYS A 223 -0.08 11.34 17.41
C CYS A 223 1.32 10.86 17.01
N ALA A 224 2.40 11.49 17.49
CA ALA A 224 3.76 11.02 17.24
C ALA A 224 4.06 9.68 17.93
N ASN A 225 3.47 9.43 19.10
CA ASN A 225 3.72 8.24 19.93
C ASN A 225 2.77 7.07 19.67
N VAL A 226 1.72 7.23 18.84
CA VAL A 226 0.85 6.12 18.43
C VAL A 226 1.23 5.61 17.04
N ASP A 227 1.34 4.30 16.87
CA ASP A 227 1.67 3.68 15.58
C ASP A 227 0.42 3.16 14.87
N ILE A 228 -0.49 2.57 15.64
CA ILE A 228 -1.65 1.84 15.14
C ILE A 228 -2.91 2.39 15.82
N ILE A 229 -3.84 2.87 15.00
CA ILE A 229 -5.19 3.16 15.47
C ILE A 229 -5.99 1.85 15.47
N GLY A 230 -6.09 1.25 16.65
CA GLY A 230 -6.80 -0.01 16.88
C GLY A 230 -8.20 0.21 17.44
N GLY A 231 -9.08 -0.77 17.21
CA GLY A 231 -10.38 -0.84 17.86
C GLY A 231 -11.29 -1.93 17.33
N HIS A 232 -12.41 -2.04 18.01
CA HIS A 232 -13.37 -3.12 17.86
C HIS A 232 -14.62 -2.57 17.15
N ILE A 233 -15.45 -3.44 16.62
CA ILE A 233 -16.59 -3.03 15.77
C ILE A 233 -17.94 -3.52 16.30
N TYR A 234 -18.03 -3.79 17.61
CA TYR A 234 -19.25 -4.26 18.24
C TYR A 234 -20.35 -3.21 18.12
N GLY A 235 -21.33 -3.46 17.25
CA GLY A 235 -22.47 -2.55 17.04
C GLY A 235 -22.17 -1.26 16.27
N GLY A 236 -20.99 -1.10 15.67
CA GLY A 236 -20.71 0.09 14.85
C GLY A 236 -19.24 0.32 14.48
N GLY A 237 -18.95 1.51 13.95
CA GLY A 237 -17.58 1.99 13.74
C GLY A 237 -16.91 1.64 12.41
N LEU A 238 -17.50 0.72 11.66
CA LEU A 238 -16.92 0.20 10.42
C LEU A 238 -17.09 1.15 9.23
N ALA A 239 -16.14 2.07 9.08
CA ALA A 239 -16.09 3.01 7.97
C ALA A 239 -14.63 3.42 7.66
N PRO A 240 -14.35 3.90 6.43
CA PRO A 240 -13.07 4.54 6.12
C PRO A 240 -12.70 5.62 7.13
N TYR A 241 -11.40 5.79 7.41
CA TYR A 241 -10.92 6.77 8.40
C TYR A 241 -9.90 7.75 7.81
N PRO A 242 -10.35 8.76 7.04
CA PRO A 242 -9.46 9.69 6.35
C PRO A 242 -8.46 10.42 7.25
N LEU A 243 -8.83 10.74 8.50
CA LEU A 243 -7.92 11.42 9.41
C LEU A 243 -6.70 10.54 9.77
N ALA A 244 -6.92 9.27 10.13
CA ALA A 244 -5.82 8.35 10.41
C ALA A 244 -4.96 8.09 9.15
N GLU A 245 -5.59 7.94 7.98
CA GLU A 245 -4.89 7.80 6.70
C GLU A 245 -4.02 9.03 6.40
N GLN A 246 -4.55 10.25 6.57
CA GLN A 246 -3.80 11.50 6.38
C GLN A 246 -2.62 11.63 7.35
N LYS A 247 -2.75 11.11 8.57
CA LYS A 247 -1.69 11.06 9.58
C LYS A 247 -0.71 9.89 9.37
N GLY A 248 -0.89 9.09 8.33
CA GLY A 248 -0.04 7.95 8.00
C GLY A 248 -0.08 6.82 9.03
N LYS A 249 -1.19 6.69 9.78
CA LYS A 249 -1.34 5.65 10.81
C LYS A 249 -1.94 4.38 10.22
N GLU A 250 -1.49 3.25 10.74
CA GLU A 250 -2.17 1.98 10.45
C GLU A 250 -3.53 1.94 11.16
N ILE A 251 -4.50 1.28 10.55
CA ILE A 251 -5.88 1.19 11.08
C ILE A 251 -6.23 -0.29 11.21
N TRP A 252 -6.44 -0.78 12.42
CA TRP A 252 -6.62 -2.21 12.68
C TRP A 252 -7.95 -2.48 13.38
N MET A 253 -8.70 -3.48 12.89
CA MET A 253 -9.78 -4.09 13.64
C MET A 253 -9.16 -5.16 14.55
N THR A 254 -9.08 -4.88 15.85
CA THR A 254 -8.28 -5.67 16.80
C THR A 254 -9.07 -6.67 17.63
N GLU A 255 -10.40 -6.61 17.58
CA GLU A 255 -11.28 -7.63 18.15
C GLU A 255 -12.69 -7.52 17.58
N HIS A 256 -13.27 -8.68 17.23
CA HIS A 256 -14.71 -8.83 17.09
C HIS A 256 -15.13 -10.30 17.19
N LEU A 257 -16.39 -10.52 17.49
CA LEU A 257 -17.12 -11.75 17.17
C LEU A 257 -18.54 -11.40 16.73
N THR A 258 -19.06 -12.10 15.72
CA THR A 258 -20.41 -11.81 15.17
C THR A 258 -21.54 -12.55 15.88
N GLU A 259 -21.30 -13.77 16.35
CA GLU A 259 -22.30 -14.68 16.90
C GLU A 259 -21.64 -15.68 17.85
N SER A 260 -22.15 -15.84 19.07
CA SER A 260 -21.58 -16.72 20.12
C SER A 260 -22.59 -17.63 20.83
N ALA A 261 -23.89 -17.44 20.61
CA ALA A 261 -24.94 -18.31 21.13
C ALA A 261 -25.06 -19.60 20.32
N HIS A 262 -24.72 -19.59 19.03
CA HIS A 262 -24.87 -20.75 18.15
C HIS A 262 -23.54 -21.43 17.80
N SER A 263 -23.63 -22.64 17.23
CA SER A 263 -22.49 -23.35 16.65
C SER A 263 -21.82 -22.53 15.54
N ALA A 264 -20.48 -22.54 15.52
CA ALA A 264 -19.68 -21.95 14.45
C ALA A 264 -19.90 -22.60 13.07
N ASN A 265 -20.59 -23.74 13.01
CA ASN A 265 -20.89 -24.46 11.78
C ASN A 265 -22.23 -24.08 11.13
N ILE A 266 -23.05 -23.23 11.75
CA ILE A 266 -24.23 -22.69 11.08
C ILE A 266 -23.79 -21.79 9.94
N TRP A 267 -24.13 -22.19 8.71
CA TRP A 267 -23.56 -21.59 7.51
C TRP A 267 -23.88 -20.11 7.33
N SER A 268 -25.11 -19.67 7.63
CA SER A 268 -25.50 -18.26 7.53
C SER A 268 -24.64 -17.36 8.42
N TYR A 269 -24.36 -17.79 9.66
CA TYR A 269 -23.49 -17.06 10.58
C TYR A 269 -22.01 -17.14 10.19
N ALA A 270 -21.56 -18.25 9.60
CA ALA A 270 -20.21 -18.37 9.07
C ALA A 270 -19.98 -17.44 7.87
N LEU A 271 -20.87 -17.43 6.90
CA LEU A 271 -20.77 -16.56 5.72
C LEU A 271 -20.81 -15.08 6.08
N ALA A 272 -21.57 -14.71 7.12
CA ALA A 272 -21.60 -13.34 7.65
C ALA A 272 -20.22 -12.84 8.12
N VAL A 273 -19.35 -13.72 8.65
CA VAL A 273 -17.95 -13.37 8.97
C VAL A 273 -17.18 -12.98 7.71
N GLY A 274 -17.39 -13.69 6.60
CA GLY A 274 -16.76 -13.36 5.32
C GLY A 274 -17.18 -11.99 4.79
N LEU A 275 -18.47 -11.64 4.92
CA LEU A 275 -18.97 -10.31 4.59
C LEU A 275 -18.40 -9.22 5.49
N GLU A 276 -18.26 -9.48 6.79
CA GLU A 276 -17.64 -8.54 7.71
C GLU A 276 -16.17 -8.30 7.35
N MET A 277 -15.41 -9.36 7.05
CA MET A 277 -14.02 -9.23 6.60
C MET A 277 -13.93 -8.44 5.29
N GLN A 278 -14.84 -8.64 4.32
CA GLN A 278 -14.92 -7.79 3.13
C GLN A 278 -15.10 -6.31 3.52
N ASN A 279 -16.04 -6.02 4.41
CA ASN A 279 -16.34 -4.64 4.83
C ASN A 279 -15.18 -3.99 5.59
N VAL A 280 -14.45 -4.74 6.42
CA VAL A 280 -13.21 -4.29 7.09
C VAL A 280 -12.13 -3.93 6.08
N MET A 281 -11.94 -4.75 5.05
CA MET A 281 -10.98 -4.45 3.99
C MET A 281 -11.42 -3.27 3.11
N LEU A 282 -12.73 -3.13 2.85
CA LEU A 282 -13.29 -1.97 2.11
C LEU A 282 -13.25 -0.68 2.92
N ALA A 283 -13.26 -0.76 4.25
CA ALA A 283 -13.06 0.37 5.17
C ALA A 283 -11.58 0.79 5.32
N ASN A 284 -10.69 0.28 4.46
CA ASN A 284 -9.24 0.53 4.47
C ASN A 284 -8.50 0.07 5.73
N MET A 285 -9.08 -0.85 6.51
CA MET A 285 -8.38 -1.43 7.66
C MET A 285 -7.33 -2.43 7.17
N SER A 286 -6.20 -2.46 7.87
CA SER A 286 -5.00 -3.23 7.54
C SER A 286 -4.98 -4.61 8.21
N SER A 287 -5.82 -4.84 9.22
CA SER A 287 -5.89 -6.10 9.96
C SER A 287 -7.32 -6.39 10.42
N TYR A 288 -7.63 -7.69 10.52
CA TYR A 288 -8.85 -8.22 11.13
C TYR A 288 -8.46 -9.28 12.16
N ILE A 289 -8.86 -9.09 13.41
CA ILE A 289 -8.55 -10.00 14.51
C ILE A 289 -9.86 -10.44 15.17
N TRP A 290 -10.15 -11.73 15.08
CA TRP A 290 -11.28 -12.34 15.79
C TRP A 290 -10.99 -12.39 17.30
N TRP A 291 -12.04 -12.60 18.10
CA TRP A 291 -11.90 -12.90 19.52
C TRP A 291 -11.26 -14.28 19.76
N TYR A 292 -11.84 -15.19 20.54
CA TYR A 292 -11.18 -16.46 20.82
C TYR A 292 -10.96 -17.34 19.59
N ILE A 293 -9.71 -17.75 19.39
CA ILE A 293 -9.32 -18.67 18.33
C ILE A 293 -9.89 -20.08 18.54
N VAL A 294 -9.77 -20.62 19.75
CA VAL A 294 -10.29 -21.95 20.13
C VAL A 294 -11.55 -21.76 20.97
N ARG A 295 -12.71 -21.86 20.32
CA ARG A 295 -14.03 -21.81 20.96
C ARG A 295 -15.09 -22.48 20.08
N TYR A 296 -16.15 -23.05 20.67
CA TYR A 296 -17.26 -23.66 19.92
C TYR A 296 -17.93 -22.71 18.90
N TYR A 297 -17.84 -21.39 19.11
CA TYR A 297 -18.31 -20.34 18.19
C TYR A 297 -17.18 -19.68 17.38
N GLY A 298 -15.93 -20.07 17.59
CA GLY A 298 -14.72 -19.52 16.98
C GLY A 298 -14.25 -20.32 15.75
N PRO A 299 -13.07 -19.98 15.20
CA PRO A 299 -12.53 -20.63 14.01
C PRO A 299 -12.03 -22.06 14.24
N ILE A 300 -11.59 -22.40 15.45
CA ILE A 300 -11.25 -23.77 15.86
C ILE A 300 -12.16 -24.16 17.03
N ALA A 301 -12.80 -25.33 16.96
CA ALA A 301 -13.69 -25.81 17.99
C ALA A 301 -12.92 -26.26 19.23
N ASP A 302 -13.49 -26.04 20.41
CA ASP A 302 -12.95 -26.52 21.69
C ASP A 302 -13.63 -27.79 22.19
N GLY A 303 -14.63 -28.30 21.45
CA GLY A 303 -15.43 -29.47 21.81
C GLY A 303 -16.55 -29.19 22.81
N GLU A 304 -16.73 -27.94 23.24
CA GLU A 304 -17.85 -27.54 24.07
C GLU A 304 -19.10 -27.25 23.22
N LYS A 305 -20.24 -27.12 23.90
CA LYS A 305 -21.52 -26.79 23.29
C LYS A 305 -22.08 -25.50 23.88
N SER A 306 -22.87 -24.79 23.09
CA SER A 306 -23.65 -23.68 23.60
C SER A 306 -24.63 -24.14 24.67
N SER A 307 -24.73 -23.38 25.76
CA SER A 307 -25.79 -23.57 26.77
C SER A 307 -27.18 -23.20 26.24
N SER A 308 -27.25 -22.30 25.26
CA SER A 308 -28.52 -21.82 24.69
C SER A 308 -29.07 -22.76 23.63
N PHE A 309 -28.19 -23.42 22.87
CA PHE A 309 -28.55 -24.31 21.77
C PHE A 309 -27.73 -25.61 21.78
N PRO A 310 -27.87 -26.46 22.83
CA PRO A 310 -26.99 -27.63 23.04
C PRO A 310 -27.21 -28.78 22.03
N ASN A 311 -28.30 -28.73 21.26
CA ASN A 311 -28.67 -29.78 20.30
C ASN A 311 -28.19 -29.51 18.87
N GLU A 312 -27.52 -28.38 18.63
CA GLU A 312 -26.90 -28.09 17.34
C GLU A 312 -25.70 -29.00 17.07
N ASN A 313 -25.29 -29.06 15.80
CA ASN A 313 -24.08 -29.77 15.43
C ASN A 313 -22.84 -28.95 15.79
N PHE A 314 -22.11 -29.37 16.83
CA PHE A 314 -20.83 -28.80 17.25
C PHE A 314 -19.69 -29.70 16.83
N SER A 315 -18.61 -29.08 16.36
CA SER A 315 -17.38 -29.78 15.99
C SER A 315 -16.66 -30.34 17.22
N ALA A 316 -15.90 -31.41 17.00
CA ALA A 316 -15.02 -31.97 18.03
C ALA A 316 -13.85 -31.01 18.32
N LYS A 317 -13.24 -31.14 19.51
CA LYS A 317 -12.12 -30.30 19.91
C LYS A 317 -10.98 -30.35 18.88
N GLY A 318 -10.47 -29.18 18.52
CA GLY A 318 -9.38 -28.99 17.56
C GLY A 318 -9.80 -29.05 16.10
N GLU A 319 -11.07 -29.31 15.76
CA GLU A 319 -11.54 -29.23 14.38
C GLU A 319 -11.71 -27.77 13.91
N ILE A 320 -11.45 -27.52 12.63
CA ILE A 320 -11.73 -26.22 12.02
C ILE A 320 -13.23 -26.13 11.75
N THR A 321 -13.84 -25.01 12.15
CA THR A 321 -15.27 -24.74 11.96
C THR A 321 -15.53 -24.06 10.61
N LYS A 322 -16.80 -23.93 10.21
CA LYS A 322 -17.16 -23.14 9.01
C LYS A 322 -16.69 -21.70 9.10
N LYS A 323 -16.77 -21.06 10.27
CA LYS A 323 -16.17 -19.73 10.48
C LYS A 323 -14.66 -19.73 10.22
N GLY A 324 -13.95 -20.77 10.67
CA GLY A 324 -12.53 -20.95 10.38
C GLY A 324 -12.24 -21.01 8.87
N TYR A 325 -12.95 -21.87 8.13
CA TYR A 325 -12.76 -21.94 6.67
C TYR A 325 -13.13 -20.64 5.95
N VAL A 326 -14.15 -19.91 6.41
CA VAL A 326 -14.48 -18.58 5.87
C VAL A 326 -13.34 -17.59 6.12
N MET A 327 -12.79 -17.53 7.33
CA MET A 327 -11.65 -16.66 7.63
C MET A 327 -10.38 -17.05 6.85
N SER A 328 -10.17 -18.36 6.62
CA SER A 328 -9.08 -18.89 5.81
C SER A 328 -9.08 -18.38 4.37
N GLN A 329 -10.24 -17.98 3.82
CA GLN A 329 -10.34 -17.39 2.49
C GLN A 329 -9.60 -16.06 2.36
N PHE A 330 -9.39 -15.35 3.47
CA PHE A 330 -8.51 -14.20 3.51
C PHE A 330 -7.13 -14.60 4.01
N ALA A 331 -7.08 -15.14 5.23
CA ALA A 331 -5.84 -15.32 5.97
C ALA A 331 -4.81 -16.19 5.24
N ARG A 332 -5.24 -17.28 4.59
CA ARG A 332 -4.34 -18.21 3.89
C ARG A 332 -3.70 -17.63 2.64
N PHE A 333 -4.38 -16.69 1.96
CA PHE A 333 -4.00 -16.23 0.62
C PHE A 333 -3.56 -14.77 0.57
N VAL A 334 -4.16 -13.90 1.38
CA VAL A 334 -3.81 -12.49 1.48
C VAL A 334 -2.79 -12.33 2.61
N ARG A 335 -1.50 -12.44 2.25
CA ARG A 335 -0.41 -12.50 3.25
C ARG A 335 0.04 -11.09 3.69
N PRO A 336 0.64 -10.96 4.89
CA PRO A 336 1.27 -9.71 5.31
C PRO A 336 2.20 -9.15 4.25
N GLY A 337 2.13 -7.85 4.01
CA GLY A 337 2.89 -7.17 2.95
C GLY A 337 2.15 -7.04 1.62
N TYR A 338 1.00 -7.71 1.46
CA TYR A 338 0.14 -7.49 0.30
C TYR A 338 -0.50 -6.11 0.39
N SER A 339 -0.77 -5.47 -0.75
CA SER A 339 -1.57 -4.25 -0.81
C SER A 339 -2.95 -4.56 -1.36
N ARG A 340 -4.00 -3.99 -0.76
CA ARG A 340 -5.35 -4.05 -1.37
C ARG A 340 -5.35 -3.24 -2.67
N LEU A 341 -6.05 -3.73 -3.68
CA LEU A 341 -6.24 -3.09 -4.98
C LEU A 341 -7.57 -2.33 -5.03
N ILE A 342 -7.66 -1.38 -5.96
CA ILE A 342 -8.94 -0.87 -6.44
C ILE A 342 -9.60 -1.96 -7.29
N ALA A 343 -10.84 -2.30 -6.95
CA ALA A 343 -11.68 -3.21 -7.72
C ALA A 343 -13.15 -2.77 -7.64
N THR A 344 -13.97 -3.21 -8.60
CA THR A 344 -15.43 -3.06 -8.52
C THR A 344 -15.96 -3.87 -7.33
N ALA A 345 -16.20 -3.21 -6.20
CA ALA A 345 -16.57 -3.89 -4.95
C ALA A 345 -17.96 -4.56 -5.03
N PHE A 346 -18.90 -3.98 -5.78
CA PHE A 346 -20.28 -4.45 -5.89
C PHE A 346 -20.71 -4.52 -7.37
N PRO A 347 -20.22 -5.48 -8.15
CA PRO A 347 -20.52 -5.56 -9.58
C PRO A 347 -21.97 -5.97 -9.90
N GLN A 348 -22.61 -6.68 -8.97
CA GLN A 348 -24.01 -7.09 -9.05
C GLN A 348 -24.57 -7.22 -7.63
N ARG A 349 -25.90 -7.22 -7.48
CA ARG A 349 -26.57 -7.40 -6.18
C ARG A 349 -26.04 -8.66 -5.47
N ASP A 350 -25.84 -8.61 -4.16
CA ASP A 350 -25.35 -9.69 -3.28
C ASP A 350 -23.94 -10.23 -3.60
N ILE A 351 -23.21 -9.64 -4.56
CA ILE A 351 -21.82 -9.97 -4.82
C ILE A 351 -20.93 -8.88 -4.26
N THR A 352 -20.00 -9.26 -3.40
CA THR A 352 -18.99 -8.35 -2.84
C THR A 352 -17.59 -8.86 -3.18
N ILE A 353 -16.72 -7.98 -3.66
CA ILE A 353 -15.36 -8.30 -4.12
C ILE A 353 -14.34 -7.40 -3.43
N THR A 354 -13.22 -8.00 -3.03
CA THR A 354 -11.96 -7.31 -2.76
C THR A 354 -10.83 -7.99 -3.53
N ALA A 355 -9.76 -7.25 -3.82
CA ALA A 355 -8.60 -7.77 -4.53
C ALA A 355 -7.32 -7.25 -3.90
N TYR A 356 -6.23 -8.01 -4.04
CA TYR A 356 -4.95 -7.78 -3.38
C TYR A 356 -3.80 -8.18 -4.31
N LYS A 357 -2.64 -7.57 -4.15
CA LYS A 357 -1.40 -8.00 -4.78
C LYS A 357 -0.24 -8.03 -3.78
N GLY A 358 0.67 -8.97 -3.97
CA GLY A 358 1.90 -9.11 -3.19
C GLY A 358 2.58 -10.43 -3.52
N ASP A 359 3.89 -10.55 -3.27
CA ASP A 359 4.67 -11.77 -3.53
C ASP A 359 4.45 -12.36 -4.94
N SER A 360 4.46 -11.48 -5.95
CA SER A 360 4.19 -11.82 -7.35
C SER A 360 2.87 -12.58 -7.56
N LYS A 361 1.86 -12.31 -6.73
CA LYS A 361 0.53 -12.89 -6.80
C LYS A 361 -0.54 -11.83 -6.80
N VAL A 362 -1.66 -12.16 -7.43
CA VAL A 362 -2.93 -11.44 -7.32
C VAL A 362 -3.94 -12.37 -6.65
N VAL A 363 -4.64 -11.84 -5.66
CA VAL A 363 -5.67 -12.56 -4.91
C VAL A 363 -6.98 -11.78 -5.00
N VAL A 364 -8.07 -12.44 -5.33
CA VAL A 364 -9.41 -11.86 -5.39
C VAL A 364 -10.31 -12.65 -4.45
N VAL A 365 -10.92 -12.00 -3.47
CA VAL A 365 -11.89 -12.64 -2.58
C VAL A 365 -13.28 -12.15 -2.96
N VAL A 366 -14.15 -13.09 -3.31
CA VAL A 366 -15.52 -12.82 -3.73
C VAL A 366 -16.51 -13.54 -2.82
N VAL A 367 -17.52 -12.83 -2.35
CA VAL A 367 -18.64 -13.40 -1.61
C VAL A 367 -19.89 -13.31 -2.47
N ASN A 368 -20.56 -14.44 -2.67
CA ASN A 368 -21.93 -14.50 -3.16
C ASN A 368 -22.88 -14.74 -1.98
N ASN A 369 -23.56 -13.68 -1.54
CA ASN A 369 -24.52 -13.75 -0.44
C ASN A 369 -25.95 -14.07 -0.92
N SER A 370 -26.12 -14.45 -2.19
CA SER A 370 -27.42 -14.87 -2.73
C SER A 370 -27.63 -16.36 -2.52
N THR A 371 -28.89 -16.76 -2.29
CA THR A 371 -29.28 -18.18 -2.28
C THR A 371 -29.26 -18.84 -3.66
N ALA A 372 -28.98 -18.08 -4.72
CA ALA A 372 -28.78 -18.59 -6.07
C ALA A 372 -27.32 -18.45 -6.51
N SER A 373 -26.85 -19.39 -7.34
CA SER A 373 -25.58 -19.25 -8.03
C SER A 373 -25.63 -18.05 -8.98
N LYS A 374 -24.50 -17.36 -9.13
CA LYS A 374 -24.40 -16.14 -9.94
C LYS A 374 -23.19 -16.20 -10.85
N GLN A 375 -23.43 -15.95 -12.13
CA GLN A 375 -22.33 -15.74 -13.08
C GLN A 375 -21.76 -14.34 -12.89
N GLN A 376 -20.43 -14.23 -12.77
CA GLN A 376 -19.71 -12.96 -12.66
C GLN A 376 -18.55 -12.94 -13.63
N THR A 377 -18.49 -11.90 -14.46
CA THR A 377 -17.35 -11.61 -15.33
C THR A 377 -16.34 -10.74 -14.58
N PHE A 378 -15.06 -11.07 -14.64
CA PHE A 378 -13.96 -10.33 -14.06
C PHE A 378 -13.08 -9.81 -15.18
N SER A 379 -12.61 -8.57 -15.04
CA SER A 379 -11.78 -7.89 -16.03
C SER A 379 -10.53 -7.35 -15.36
N ILE A 380 -9.37 -7.83 -15.80
CA ILE A 380 -8.05 -7.44 -15.30
C ILE A 380 -7.59 -6.20 -16.07
N GLN A 381 -7.28 -5.14 -15.32
CA GLN A 381 -6.87 -3.84 -15.86
C GLN A 381 -5.41 -3.58 -15.52
N ASN A 382 -4.68 -2.98 -16.47
CA ASN A 382 -3.32 -2.46 -16.29
C ASN A 382 -2.31 -3.53 -15.81
N GLY A 383 -2.44 -4.74 -16.33
CA GLY A 383 -1.52 -5.85 -16.10
C GLY A 383 -2.04 -7.14 -16.71
N THR A 384 -1.25 -8.21 -16.60
CA THR A 384 -1.59 -9.51 -17.19
C THR A 384 -1.59 -10.59 -16.12
N VAL A 385 -2.66 -11.36 -16.12
CA VAL A 385 -2.80 -12.64 -15.42
C VAL A 385 -3.29 -13.62 -16.47
N THR A 386 -2.71 -14.81 -16.52
CA THR A 386 -3.07 -15.83 -17.52
C THR A 386 -4.10 -16.83 -17.00
N GLN A 387 -4.10 -17.10 -15.70
CA GLN A 387 -5.04 -18.02 -15.08
C GLN A 387 -5.22 -17.75 -13.59
N PHE A 388 -6.38 -18.14 -13.05
CA PHE A 388 -6.67 -18.16 -11.62
C PHE A 388 -6.97 -19.58 -11.14
N THR A 389 -6.52 -19.93 -9.94
CA THR A 389 -6.96 -21.11 -9.18
C THR A 389 -8.01 -20.68 -8.15
N PRO A 390 -9.25 -21.19 -8.21
CA PRO A 390 -10.29 -20.88 -7.24
C PRO A 390 -10.25 -21.78 -6.00
N TYR A 391 -10.54 -21.22 -4.83
CA TYR A 391 -10.75 -21.93 -3.56
C TYR A 391 -12.10 -21.54 -2.96
N THR A 392 -13.02 -22.48 -2.77
CA THR A 392 -14.41 -22.17 -2.38
C THR A 392 -14.80 -22.76 -1.03
N THR A 393 -15.51 -21.97 -0.23
CA THR A 393 -16.19 -22.41 0.99
C THR A 393 -17.69 -22.13 0.82
N SER A 394 -18.50 -23.15 1.06
CA SER A 394 -19.96 -23.10 1.05
C SER A 394 -20.48 -23.94 2.23
N GLU A 395 -21.78 -24.18 2.29
CA GLU A 395 -22.33 -25.14 3.25
C GLU A 395 -21.69 -26.54 3.11
N THR A 396 -21.37 -26.96 1.88
CA THR A 396 -20.82 -28.28 1.58
C THR A 396 -19.32 -28.30 1.31
N LYS A 397 -18.70 -27.16 0.99
CA LYS A 397 -17.26 -27.04 0.69
C LYS A 397 -16.49 -26.35 1.81
N ASN A 398 -15.24 -26.76 2.02
CA ASN A 398 -14.35 -26.23 3.06
C ASN A 398 -13.01 -25.76 2.44
N CYS A 399 -12.96 -24.53 1.96
CA CYS A 399 -11.82 -23.94 1.25
C CYS A 399 -11.21 -24.90 0.20
N GLU A 400 -12.12 -25.53 -0.57
CA GLU A 400 -11.85 -26.58 -1.55
C GLU A 400 -11.29 -25.96 -2.83
N GLU A 401 -10.18 -26.51 -3.32
CA GLU A 401 -9.57 -26.09 -4.58
C GLU A 401 -10.40 -26.57 -5.78
N GLY A 402 -10.68 -25.66 -6.71
CA GLY A 402 -11.36 -25.97 -7.97
C GLY A 402 -10.42 -25.93 -9.17
N SER A 403 -10.94 -26.30 -10.35
CA SER A 403 -10.19 -26.27 -11.61
C SER A 403 -9.73 -24.86 -11.97
N GLN A 404 -8.53 -24.78 -12.57
CA GLN A 404 -7.97 -23.52 -13.06
C GLN A 404 -8.86 -22.85 -14.11
N ILE A 405 -8.97 -21.53 -14.02
CA ILE A 405 -9.77 -20.67 -14.90
C ILE A 405 -8.81 -19.86 -15.77
N GLN A 406 -8.92 -20.02 -17.09
CA GLN A 406 -8.08 -19.29 -18.03
C GLN A 406 -8.59 -17.85 -18.20
N VAL A 407 -7.67 -16.90 -18.28
CA VAL A 407 -7.93 -15.49 -18.54
C VAL A 407 -7.60 -15.20 -19.99
N THR A 408 -8.62 -14.88 -20.80
CA THR A 408 -8.48 -14.62 -22.23
C THR A 408 -8.75 -13.14 -22.48
N ASN A 409 -7.84 -12.46 -23.16
CA ASN A 409 -7.94 -11.02 -23.43
C ASN A 409 -8.20 -10.18 -22.15
N GLY A 410 -7.53 -10.54 -21.06
CA GLY A 410 -7.67 -9.86 -19.76
C GLY A 410 -9.00 -10.10 -19.05
N SER A 411 -9.85 -11.02 -19.51
CA SER A 411 -11.17 -11.26 -18.93
C SER A 411 -11.46 -12.76 -18.75
N PHE A 412 -12.31 -13.07 -17.77
CA PHE A 412 -12.87 -14.41 -17.58
C PHE A 412 -14.23 -14.32 -16.89
N THR A 413 -15.00 -15.39 -16.98
CA THR A 413 -16.31 -15.50 -16.33
C THR A 413 -16.33 -16.73 -15.43
N LEU A 414 -16.81 -16.54 -14.20
CA LEU A 414 -16.93 -17.60 -13.18
C LEU A 414 -18.38 -17.74 -12.75
N ASN A 415 -18.85 -18.98 -12.58
CA ASN A 415 -20.09 -19.28 -11.90
C ASN A 415 -19.82 -19.41 -10.39
N LEU A 416 -20.28 -18.44 -9.61
CA LEU A 416 -20.15 -18.41 -8.15
C LEU A 416 -21.26 -19.25 -7.53
N ASP A 417 -20.90 -20.19 -6.66
CA ASP A 417 -21.86 -21.03 -5.94
C ASP A 417 -22.81 -20.16 -5.10
N ALA A 418 -24.06 -20.60 -4.93
CA ALA A 418 -25.01 -19.98 -4.00
C ALA A 418 -24.43 -19.93 -2.57
N SER A 419 -24.67 -18.82 -1.86
CA SER A 419 -24.27 -18.61 -0.47
C SER A 419 -22.83 -19.08 -0.23
N SER A 420 -21.86 -18.47 -0.90
CA SER A 420 -20.48 -18.95 -0.90
C SER A 420 -19.48 -17.81 -0.81
N ILE A 421 -18.26 -18.17 -0.41
CA ILE A 421 -17.08 -17.32 -0.52
C ILE A 421 -16.01 -18.07 -1.30
N THR A 422 -15.46 -17.42 -2.32
CA THR A 422 -14.42 -17.96 -3.20
C THR A 422 -13.22 -17.02 -3.22
N THR A 423 -12.02 -17.60 -3.13
CA THR A 423 -10.76 -16.89 -3.29
C THR A 423 -10.09 -17.35 -4.57
N LEU A 424 -9.80 -16.41 -5.47
CA LEU A 424 -9.07 -16.65 -6.70
C LEU A 424 -7.62 -16.25 -6.50
N VAL A 425 -6.69 -17.14 -6.79
CA VAL A 425 -5.25 -16.89 -6.67
C VAL A 425 -4.61 -17.03 -8.04
N ALA A 426 -3.79 -16.07 -8.42
CA ALA A 426 -3.02 -16.11 -9.65
C ALA A 426 -1.58 -15.67 -9.40
N ASP A 427 -0.66 -16.29 -10.12
CA ASP A 427 0.67 -15.71 -10.30
C ASP A 427 0.55 -14.46 -11.18
N TYR A 428 1.31 -13.44 -10.80
CA TYR A 428 1.36 -12.15 -11.46
C TYR A 428 2.83 -11.79 -11.64
N THR A 429 3.22 -11.59 -12.89
CA THR A 429 4.52 -10.97 -13.19
C THR A 429 4.29 -9.47 -13.35
N PRO A 430 4.80 -8.63 -12.43
CA PRO A 430 4.78 -7.19 -12.65
C PRO A 430 5.55 -6.90 -13.93
N VAL A 431 4.96 -6.16 -14.87
CA VAL A 431 5.72 -5.66 -16.03
C VAL A 431 6.59 -4.53 -15.49
N PRO A 432 7.93 -4.69 -15.40
CA PRO A 432 8.77 -3.65 -14.85
C PRO A 432 8.75 -2.43 -15.77
N VAL A 433 9.03 -1.24 -15.23
CA VAL A 433 9.40 -0.10 -16.08
C VAL A 433 10.70 -0.49 -16.78
N GLU A 434 10.61 -0.67 -18.10
CA GLU A 434 11.75 -1.04 -18.93
C GLU A 434 12.28 0.19 -19.64
N LEU A 435 13.34 0.78 -19.07
CA LEU A 435 14.09 1.85 -19.70
C LEU A 435 14.81 1.28 -20.93
N ASN A 436 14.32 1.66 -22.11
CA ASN A 436 14.81 1.17 -23.40
C ASN A 436 16.08 1.93 -23.83
N SER A 437 16.13 3.24 -23.57
CA SER A 437 17.29 4.07 -23.89
C SER A 437 17.43 5.25 -22.94
N PHE A 438 18.67 5.71 -22.74
CA PHE A 438 18.98 6.98 -22.09
C PHE A 438 20.24 7.57 -22.75
N SER A 439 20.12 8.79 -23.26
CA SER A 439 21.17 9.45 -24.05
C SER A 439 21.24 10.94 -23.77
N ALA A 440 22.38 11.54 -24.11
CA ALA A 440 22.66 12.96 -23.91
C ALA A 440 23.40 13.55 -25.11
N GLU A 441 23.10 14.80 -25.45
CA GLU A 441 23.80 15.58 -26.47
C GLU A 441 24.19 16.96 -25.92
N GLY A 442 25.47 17.33 -26.09
CA GLY A 442 25.96 18.66 -25.77
C GLY A 442 25.43 19.70 -26.75
N MET A 443 24.84 20.76 -26.21
CA MET A 443 24.32 21.90 -26.96
C MET A 443 25.10 23.16 -26.58
N LYS A 444 24.91 24.23 -27.37
CA LYS A 444 25.57 25.53 -27.14
C LYS A 444 25.36 26.07 -25.73
N ASP A 445 24.16 25.93 -25.19
CA ASP A 445 23.75 26.53 -23.91
C ASP A 445 23.42 25.48 -22.84
N GLY A 446 23.89 24.23 -22.98
CA GLY A 446 23.59 23.17 -22.02
C GLY A 446 23.68 21.76 -22.57
N ILE A 447 22.98 20.83 -21.92
CA ILE A 447 22.93 19.42 -22.31
C ILE A 447 21.47 18.99 -22.48
N GLN A 448 21.17 18.39 -23.64
CA GLN A 448 19.88 17.77 -23.91
C GLN A 448 19.91 16.30 -23.53
N LEU A 449 19.02 15.88 -22.64
CA LEU A 449 18.81 14.49 -22.25
C LEU A 449 17.55 13.96 -22.93
N ILE A 450 17.60 12.71 -23.40
CA ILE A 450 16.47 12.01 -24.02
C ILE A 450 16.46 10.55 -23.54
N TRP A 451 15.29 10.06 -23.13
CA TRP A 451 15.11 8.66 -22.77
C TRP A 451 13.76 8.13 -23.21
N GLU A 452 13.69 6.80 -23.33
CA GLU A 452 12.49 6.08 -23.72
C GLU A 452 12.23 4.91 -22.77
N THR A 453 10.95 4.66 -22.49
CA THR A 453 10.48 3.46 -21.80
C THR A 453 9.64 2.63 -22.76
N SER A 454 9.79 1.30 -22.74
CA SER A 454 8.91 0.38 -23.49
C SER A 454 7.60 0.12 -22.75
N SER A 455 7.63 0.20 -21.41
CA SER A 455 6.46 0.16 -20.53
C SER A 455 6.79 0.84 -19.20
N GLU A 456 5.75 1.19 -18.44
CA GLU A 456 5.85 1.74 -17.10
C GLU A 456 4.86 1.07 -16.16
N LEU A 457 5.25 0.89 -14.90
CA LEU A 457 4.41 0.39 -13.82
C LEU A 457 4.61 1.25 -12.58
N ASN A 458 3.54 1.88 -12.11
CA ASN A 458 3.57 2.77 -10.93
C ASN A 458 4.62 3.88 -10.97
N ASN A 459 5.11 4.24 -12.14
CA ASN A 459 6.18 5.22 -12.32
C ASN A 459 5.67 6.62 -11.99
N LYS A 460 6.10 7.15 -10.83
CA LYS A 460 5.84 8.55 -10.45
C LYS A 460 6.63 9.49 -11.35
N GLY A 461 7.83 9.10 -11.76
CA GLY A 461 8.66 9.83 -12.70
C GLY A 461 10.15 9.64 -12.48
N PHE A 462 10.92 10.50 -13.12
CA PHE A 462 12.37 10.42 -13.21
C PHE A 462 13.00 11.65 -12.57
N GLU A 463 13.79 11.45 -11.52
CA GLU A 463 14.71 12.45 -10.99
C GLU A 463 16.00 12.39 -11.81
N ILE A 464 16.35 13.50 -12.45
CA ILE A 464 17.56 13.63 -13.27
C ILE A 464 18.68 14.04 -12.32
N GLU A 465 19.74 13.24 -12.25
CA GLU A 465 20.90 13.54 -11.43
C GLU A 465 22.13 13.77 -12.29
N ARG A 466 22.93 14.78 -11.93
CA ARG A 466 24.17 15.18 -12.59
C ARG A 466 25.36 15.05 -11.65
N SER A 467 26.50 14.66 -12.19
CA SER A 467 27.79 14.61 -11.50
C SER A 467 28.90 15.21 -12.37
N SER A 468 29.90 15.83 -11.74
CA SER A 468 31.12 16.32 -12.41
C SER A 468 32.32 15.37 -12.23
N ASP A 469 32.24 14.45 -11.27
CA ASP A 469 33.32 13.54 -10.86
C ASP A 469 32.95 12.05 -11.03
N ASN A 470 31.72 11.75 -11.47
CA ASN A 470 31.13 10.42 -11.53
C ASN A 470 31.00 9.71 -10.16
N ILE A 471 31.07 10.46 -9.06
CA ILE A 471 30.98 9.94 -7.70
C ILE A 471 29.79 10.59 -7.00
N THR A 472 29.74 11.92 -7.00
CA THR A 472 28.71 12.71 -6.32
C THR A 472 27.66 13.15 -7.33
N PHE A 473 26.45 12.60 -7.21
CA PHE A 473 25.30 12.91 -8.05
C PHE A 473 24.33 13.82 -7.32
N LEU A 474 23.97 14.95 -7.95
CA LEU A 474 23.02 15.93 -7.41
C LEU A 474 21.80 16.03 -8.34
N PRO A 475 20.58 16.16 -7.78
CA PRO A 475 19.37 16.32 -8.58
C PRO A 475 19.37 17.67 -9.30
N VAL A 476 19.04 17.67 -10.58
CA VAL A 476 18.95 18.88 -11.43
C VAL A 476 17.55 19.08 -12.03
N GLY A 477 16.66 18.10 -11.88
CA GLY A 477 15.28 18.23 -12.32
C GLY A 477 14.46 16.96 -12.09
N PHE A 478 13.14 17.07 -12.31
CA PHE A 478 12.22 15.93 -12.24
C PHE A 478 11.25 15.99 -13.42
N VAL A 479 10.99 14.84 -14.06
CA VAL A 479 10.00 14.69 -15.13
C VAL A 479 8.97 13.65 -14.69
N ILE A 480 7.70 14.03 -14.70
CA ILE A 480 6.57 13.18 -14.28
C ILE A 480 6.38 12.04 -15.28
N GLY A 481 6.28 10.81 -14.77
CA GLY A 481 6.01 9.59 -15.55
C GLY A 481 4.53 9.44 -15.94
N LYS A 482 4.18 8.37 -16.63
CA LYS A 482 2.79 8.05 -17.00
C LYS A 482 2.06 7.18 -15.98
N GLY A 483 2.70 6.85 -14.85
CA GLY A 483 2.16 5.90 -13.89
C GLY A 483 2.30 4.48 -14.43
N THR A 484 1.21 3.92 -14.94
CA THR A 484 1.24 2.58 -15.56
C THR A 484 0.81 2.66 -17.01
N THR A 485 1.67 2.18 -17.91
CA THR A 485 1.38 2.11 -19.33
C THR A 485 2.18 0.99 -19.97
N THR A 486 1.62 0.30 -20.96
CA THR A 486 2.35 -0.64 -21.82
C THR A 486 2.77 0.02 -23.13
N GLU A 487 2.43 1.29 -23.32
CA GLU A 487 2.78 2.06 -24.52
C GLU A 487 4.16 2.70 -24.35
N LYS A 488 4.93 2.68 -25.44
CA LYS A 488 6.24 3.32 -25.49
C LYS A 488 6.12 4.81 -25.17
N GLN A 489 6.91 5.30 -24.23
CA GLN A 489 6.99 6.73 -23.91
C GLN A 489 8.36 7.31 -24.31
N THR A 490 8.38 8.61 -24.60
CA THR A 490 9.59 9.39 -24.87
C THR A 490 9.59 10.63 -24.01
N TYR A 491 10.71 10.87 -23.36
CA TYR A 491 10.91 11.98 -22.43
C TYR A 491 12.14 12.79 -22.81
N SER A 492 12.17 14.04 -22.36
CA SER A 492 13.31 14.92 -22.57
C SER A 492 13.50 15.88 -21.39
N PHE A 493 14.75 16.29 -21.16
CA PHE A 493 15.11 17.29 -20.18
C PHE A 493 16.30 18.11 -20.69
N PHE A 494 16.23 19.43 -20.60
CA PHE A 494 17.33 20.32 -21.02
C PHE A 494 17.97 20.99 -19.81
N ASP A 495 19.22 20.61 -19.54
CA ASP A 495 20.03 21.16 -18.45
C ASP A 495 20.76 22.41 -18.95
N LYS A 496 20.25 23.58 -18.56
CA LYS A 496 20.60 24.89 -19.12
C LYS A 496 21.82 25.51 -18.43
N GLN A 497 22.52 26.37 -19.17
CA GLN A 497 23.56 27.28 -18.65
C GLN A 497 24.75 26.58 -17.99
N ILE A 498 25.14 25.43 -18.53
CA ILE A 498 26.30 24.67 -18.05
C ILE A 498 27.34 24.47 -19.15
N THR A 499 28.60 24.40 -18.74
CA THR A 499 29.73 24.12 -19.62
C THR A 499 30.65 23.10 -18.95
N GLY A 500 31.28 22.23 -19.75
CA GLY A 500 32.25 21.25 -19.28
C GLY A 500 31.89 19.80 -19.63
N LYS A 501 32.27 18.90 -18.73
CA LYS A 501 32.10 17.44 -18.84
C LYS A 501 31.26 16.97 -17.66
N PHE A 502 30.25 16.18 -17.94
CA PHE A 502 29.27 15.76 -16.94
C PHE A 502 28.88 14.30 -17.13
N TYR A 503 28.44 13.71 -16.02
CA TYR A 503 27.84 12.40 -15.95
C TYR A 503 26.39 12.55 -15.53
N TYR A 504 25.50 11.81 -16.17
CA TYR A 504 24.07 11.81 -15.82
C TYR A 504 23.57 10.41 -15.54
N ARG A 505 22.60 10.32 -14.64
CA ARG A 505 21.76 9.14 -14.45
C ARG A 505 20.33 9.56 -14.17
N LEU A 506 19.40 8.66 -14.43
CA LEU A 506 18.00 8.79 -14.02
C LEU A 506 17.80 7.97 -12.75
N LYS A 507 17.11 8.55 -11.78
CA LYS A 507 16.53 7.84 -10.65
C LYS A 507 15.03 7.78 -10.87
N GLN A 508 14.59 6.64 -11.40
CA GLN A 508 13.18 6.36 -11.60
C GLN A 508 12.55 6.03 -10.24
N THR A 509 11.47 6.72 -9.88
CA THR A 509 10.80 6.55 -8.60
C THR A 509 9.35 6.13 -8.83
N ASP A 510 8.88 5.17 -8.05
CA ASP A 510 7.51 4.68 -8.10
C ASP A 510 6.61 5.43 -7.09
N PHE A 511 5.29 5.34 -7.21
CA PHE A 511 4.35 5.99 -6.28
C PHE A 511 4.45 5.51 -4.82
N ASN A 512 4.96 4.30 -4.60
CA ASN A 512 5.21 3.73 -3.27
C ASN A 512 6.59 4.14 -2.69
N GLY A 513 7.39 4.94 -3.42
CA GLY A 513 8.70 5.40 -3.00
C GLY A 513 9.89 4.49 -3.33
N THR A 514 9.68 3.31 -3.94
CA THR A 514 10.80 2.50 -4.47
C THR A 514 11.47 3.21 -5.65
N TYR A 515 12.77 2.97 -5.84
CA TYR A 515 13.49 3.59 -6.95
C TYR A 515 14.53 2.66 -7.58
N LYS A 516 14.87 2.95 -8.84
CA LYS A 516 15.94 2.29 -9.60
C LYS A 516 16.75 3.32 -10.38
N TYR A 517 18.06 3.14 -10.43
CA TYR A 517 18.94 3.97 -11.24
C TYR A 517 19.09 3.41 -12.66
N SER A 518 19.18 4.29 -13.66
CA SER A 518 19.69 3.95 -14.98
C SER A 518 21.20 3.70 -14.95
N ASN A 519 21.75 3.25 -16.09
CA ASN A 519 23.17 3.40 -16.35
C ASN A 519 23.58 4.88 -16.33
N VAL A 520 24.84 5.13 -15.97
CA VAL A 520 25.44 6.46 -16.07
C VAL A 520 25.88 6.72 -17.50
N ILE A 521 25.55 7.90 -18.03
CA ILE A 521 26.05 8.37 -19.34
C ILE A 521 26.98 9.57 -19.16
N TYR A 522 28.04 9.61 -19.97
CA TYR A 522 28.98 10.72 -20.02
C TYR A 522 28.67 11.62 -21.22
N VAL A 523 28.76 12.93 -21.03
CA VAL A 523 28.54 13.92 -22.09
C VAL A 523 29.37 15.18 -21.82
N SER A 524 29.74 15.88 -22.88
CA SER A 524 30.39 17.19 -22.81
C SER A 524 29.55 18.23 -23.52
N THR A 525 29.61 19.47 -23.07
CA THR A 525 29.01 20.62 -23.76
C THR A 525 29.81 21.07 -24.98
N LEU A 526 30.93 20.41 -25.28
CA LEU A 526 31.64 20.62 -26.54
C LEU A 526 30.99 19.80 -27.65
N PRO A 527 30.89 20.33 -28.89
CA PRO A 527 30.35 19.57 -30.01
C PRO A 527 31.22 18.36 -30.32
N ASN A 528 30.61 17.25 -30.73
CA ASN A 528 31.31 16.03 -31.10
C ASN A 528 31.54 15.89 -32.62
N LYS A 529 30.93 16.77 -33.42
CA LYS A 529 31.02 16.81 -34.88
C LYS A 529 31.15 18.23 -35.40
N TYR A 530 31.74 18.33 -36.59
CA TYR A 530 31.65 19.56 -37.38
C TYR A 530 30.21 19.74 -37.88
N SER A 531 29.70 20.97 -37.85
CA SER A 531 28.39 21.27 -38.45
C SER A 531 28.32 22.70 -38.95
N LEU A 532 27.58 22.91 -40.03
CA LEU A 532 27.20 24.23 -40.54
C LEU A 532 25.67 24.32 -40.58
N SER A 533 25.09 25.23 -39.81
CA SER A 533 23.64 25.45 -39.75
C SER A 533 23.14 26.28 -40.93
N GLN A 534 21.84 26.17 -41.21
CA GLN A 534 21.20 27.12 -42.12
C GLN A 534 21.21 28.53 -41.49
N ASN A 535 21.64 29.53 -42.24
CA ASN A 535 21.60 30.92 -41.81
C ASN A 535 20.17 31.35 -41.45
N PHE A 536 20.03 32.20 -40.42
CA PHE A 536 18.72 32.74 -40.02
C PHE A 536 18.82 34.25 -39.74
N PRO A 537 17.91 35.07 -40.30
CA PRO A 537 16.85 34.69 -41.25
C PRO A 537 17.40 34.28 -42.64
N ASN A 538 16.61 33.55 -43.45
CA ASN A 538 16.87 33.26 -44.87
C ASN A 538 15.53 33.15 -45.64
N PRO A 539 15.21 34.04 -46.59
CA PRO A 539 16.01 35.17 -47.07
C PRO A 539 16.32 36.20 -45.97
N PHE A 540 17.39 36.97 -46.13
CA PHE A 540 17.81 37.98 -45.16
C PHE A 540 17.92 39.38 -45.77
N ASN A 541 17.83 40.41 -44.92
CA ASN A 541 18.00 41.82 -45.30
C ASN A 541 18.35 42.71 -44.08
N PRO A 542 19.45 43.48 -44.09
CA PRO A 542 20.68 43.19 -44.81
C PRO A 542 21.52 42.13 -44.07
N SER A 543 21.19 41.76 -42.83
CA SER A 543 22.03 40.90 -41.98
C SER A 543 21.43 39.52 -41.69
N THR A 544 22.28 38.50 -41.60
CA THR A 544 21.91 37.14 -41.16
C THR A 544 22.97 36.53 -40.28
N LYS A 545 22.57 35.58 -39.43
CA LYS A 545 23.47 34.85 -38.56
C LYS A 545 23.73 33.46 -39.11
N ILE A 546 25.01 33.08 -39.19
CA ILE A 546 25.44 31.73 -39.56
C ILE A 546 26.01 31.09 -38.30
N GLU A 547 25.47 29.93 -37.91
CA GLU A 547 25.96 29.17 -36.76
C GLU A 547 26.66 27.89 -37.22
N TYR A 548 27.72 27.51 -36.53
CA TYR A 548 28.50 26.33 -36.86
C TYR A 548 29.18 25.75 -35.62
N SER A 549 29.64 24.50 -35.69
CA SER A 549 30.35 23.83 -34.59
C SER A 549 31.64 23.17 -35.09
N ILE A 550 32.67 23.18 -34.25
CA ILE A 550 33.94 22.47 -34.51
C ILE A 550 34.28 21.60 -33.28
N PRO A 551 34.55 20.29 -33.46
CA PRO A 551 34.70 19.36 -32.34
C PRO A 551 36.11 19.31 -31.73
N LYS A 552 37.06 20.00 -32.35
CA LYS A 552 38.46 20.09 -31.92
C LYS A 552 39.05 21.42 -32.36
N ASP A 553 40.15 21.79 -31.74
CA ASP A 553 40.92 22.98 -32.10
C ASP A 553 41.45 22.87 -33.52
N ASP A 554 41.15 23.85 -34.37
CA ASP A 554 41.43 23.77 -35.80
C ASP A 554 41.44 25.15 -36.47
N PHE A 555 41.99 25.24 -37.69
CA PHE A 555 41.93 26.47 -38.48
C PHE A 555 40.63 26.51 -39.28
N VAL A 556 39.78 27.49 -38.98
CA VAL A 556 38.43 27.61 -39.53
C VAL A 556 38.37 28.71 -40.57
N VAL A 557 37.80 28.38 -41.73
CA VAL A 557 37.54 29.33 -42.81
C VAL A 557 36.08 29.27 -43.22
N LEU A 558 35.37 30.39 -43.06
CA LEU A 558 33.98 30.57 -43.51
C LEU A 558 33.94 31.64 -44.60
N LYS A 559 33.54 31.25 -45.81
CA LYS A 559 33.50 32.12 -47.00
C LYS A 559 32.11 32.16 -47.61
N ILE A 560 31.80 33.26 -48.28
CA ILE A 560 30.62 33.47 -49.11
C ILE A 560 31.06 33.54 -50.57
N PHE A 561 30.31 32.87 -51.43
CA PHE A 561 30.51 32.79 -52.87
C PHE A 561 29.25 33.23 -53.61
N ASP A 562 29.44 33.86 -54.77
CA ASP A 562 28.33 34.12 -55.69
C ASP A 562 27.93 32.85 -56.48
N VAL A 563 26.97 32.98 -57.41
CA VAL A 563 26.51 31.86 -58.24
C VAL A 563 27.54 31.38 -59.27
N LYS A 564 28.60 32.14 -59.53
CA LYS A 564 29.72 31.76 -60.42
C LYS A 564 30.83 31.03 -59.65
N GLY A 565 30.75 31.01 -58.32
CA GLY A 565 31.76 30.42 -57.45
C GLY A 565 32.90 31.38 -57.09
N GLU A 566 32.74 32.68 -57.34
CA GLU A 566 33.72 33.70 -56.94
C GLU A 566 33.56 34.03 -55.45
N GLU A 567 34.67 34.05 -54.70
CA GLU A 567 34.68 34.44 -53.28
C GLU A 567 34.35 35.93 -53.16
N VAL A 568 33.20 36.25 -52.56
CA VAL A 568 32.74 37.64 -52.38
C VAL A 568 33.03 38.18 -50.98
N ILE A 569 32.98 37.34 -49.95
CA ILE A 569 33.26 37.72 -48.55
C ILE A 569 33.94 36.56 -47.82
N ARG A 570 34.92 36.87 -46.97
CA ARG A 570 35.47 35.94 -45.99
C ARG A 570 35.08 36.39 -44.58
N LEU A 571 34.26 35.59 -43.90
CA LEU A 571 33.71 35.90 -42.58
C LEU A 571 34.61 35.44 -41.43
N VAL A 572 35.29 34.30 -41.59
CA VAL A 572 36.16 33.71 -40.57
C VAL A 572 37.40 33.14 -41.28
N SER A 573 38.58 33.30 -40.67
CA SER A 573 39.85 32.80 -41.20
C SER A 573 40.92 32.74 -40.11
N GLU A 574 40.68 31.95 -39.07
CA GLU A 574 41.50 31.94 -37.86
C GLU A 574 41.52 30.56 -37.18
N TYR A 575 42.44 30.36 -36.24
CA TYR A 575 42.41 29.21 -35.35
C TYR A 575 41.32 29.39 -34.29
N GLN A 576 40.44 28.39 -34.15
CA GLN A 576 39.36 28.38 -33.17
C GLN A 576 39.44 27.09 -32.34
N SER A 577 39.20 27.18 -31.03
CA SER A 577 39.13 26.01 -30.15
C SER A 577 37.84 25.20 -30.36
N ALA A 578 37.77 23.95 -29.89
CA ALA A 578 36.54 23.18 -29.91
C ALA A 578 35.35 23.98 -29.33
N GLY A 579 34.24 24.10 -30.07
CA GLY A 579 33.13 24.93 -29.62
C GLY A 579 32.05 25.20 -30.65
N PHE A 580 31.02 25.89 -30.20
CA PHE A 580 29.92 26.40 -31.01
C PHE A 580 30.15 27.89 -31.31
N TYR A 581 30.05 28.25 -32.59
CA TYR A 581 30.41 29.56 -33.10
C TYR A 581 29.27 30.19 -33.88
N SER A 582 29.37 31.51 -34.05
CA SER A 582 28.50 32.22 -34.95
C SER A 582 29.20 33.39 -35.63
N ALA A 583 28.95 33.53 -36.93
CA ALA A 583 29.36 34.68 -37.72
C ALA A 583 28.12 35.48 -38.16
N LEU A 584 28.21 36.81 -38.05
CA LEU A 584 27.24 37.72 -38.63
C LEU A 584 27.66 38.06 -40.06
N LEU A 585 26.75 37.86 -41.02
CA LEU A 585 26.92 38.31 -42.39
C LEU A 585 26.11 39.59 -42.59
N ASP A 586 26.78 40.66 -42.99
CA ASP A 586 26.16 41.90 -43.45
C ASP A 586 26.21 41.98 -44.98
N GLY A 587 25.04 41.90 -45.61
CA GLY A 587 24.83 41.95 -47.05
C GLY A 587 24.60 43.35 -47.61
N THR A 588 24.82 44.42 -46.84
CA THR A 588 24.55 45.81 -47.28
C THR A 588 25.25 46.16 -48.60
N ASN A 589 26.48 45.66 -48.83
CA ASN A 589 27.25 45.90 -50.05
C ASN A 589 27.08 44.82 -51.15
N LEU A 590 26.22 43.82 -50.92
CA LEU A 590 25.92 42.76 -51.89
C LEU A 590 24.64 43.08 -52.67
N THR A 591 24.50 42.58 -53.90
CA THR A 591 23.24 42.69 -54.66
C THR A 591 22.24 41.62 -54.21
N SER A 592 20.94 41.88 -54.35
CA SER A 592 19.91 40.84 -54.12
C SER A 592 20.18 39.63 -55.00
N GLY A 593 20.09 38.43 -54.43
CA GLY A 593 20.43 37.23 -55.18
C GLY A 593 20.71 36.01 -54.30
N VAL A 594 21.07 34.93 -54.98
CA VAL A 594 21.49 33.67 -54.36
C VAL A 594 22.99 33.68 -54.14
N TYR A 595 23.41 33.27 -52.96
CA TYR A 595 24.81 33.07 -52.61
C TYR A 595 24.98 31.70 -51.95
N TYR A 596 26.22 31.25 -51.89
CA TYR A 596 26.62 30.03 -51.20
C TYR A 596 27.61 30.38 -50.11
N TYR A 597 27.57 29.69 -48.98
CA TYR A 597 28.56 29.82 -47.94
C TYR A 597 29.16 28.46 -47.63
N GLN A 598 30.47 28.45 -47.45
CA GLN A 598 31.27 27.26 -47.22
C GLN A 598 32.02 27.40 -45.92
N LEU A 599 31.85 26.41 -45.04
CA LEU A 599 32.72 26.20 -43.90
C LEU A 599 33.76 25.16 -44.26
N SER A 600 35.03 25.47 -44.02
CA SER A 600 36.14 24.53 -44.14
C SER A 600 37.01 24.56 -42.87
N SER A 601 37.34 23.38 -42.36
CA SER A 601 38.17 23.19 -41.17
C SER A 601 38.78 21.79 -41.20
N GLY A 602 40.11 21.69 -41.24
CA GLY A 602 40.79 20.41 -41.45
C GLY A 602 40.32 19.72 -42.74
N ASN A 603 39.78 18.50 -42.62
CA ASN A 603 39.21 17.74 -43.75
C ASN A 603 37.69 17.98 -43.94
N PHE A 604 37.05 18.76 -43.08
CA PHE A 604 35.63 19.04 -43.18
C PHE A 604 35.37 20.19 -44.14
N MET A 605 34.42 19.98 -45.06
CA MET A 605 33.89 21.02 -45.94
C MET A 605 32.37 20.84 -46.04
N GLN A 606 31.61 21.91 -45.79
CA GLN A 606 30.16 21.91 -46.00
C GLN A 606 29.74 23.22 -46.65
N VAL A 607 28.85 23.14 -47.64
CA VAL A 607 28.30 24.29 -48.37
C VAL A 607 26.79 24.36 -48.14
N LYS A 608 26.26 25.57 -47.95
CA LYS A 608 24.83 25.85 -47.89
C LYS A 608 24.48 27.09 -48.73
N LYS A 609 23.21 27.19 -49.11
CA LYS A 609 22.65 28.30 -49.89
C LYS A 609 22.05 29.36 -48.97
N LEU A 610 22.25 30.64 -49.27
CA LEU A 610 21.54 31.77 -48.64
C LEU A 610 21.01 32.72 -49.73
N VAL A 611 19.94 33.46 -49.39
CA VAL A 611 19.26 34.38 -50.31
C VAL A 611 19.20 35.77 -49.69
N LEU A 612 19.83 36.75 -50.33
CA LEU A 612 19.72 38.16 -49.95
C LEU A 612 18.58 38.80 -50.73
N LEU A 613 17.65 39.45 -50.02
CA LEU A 613 16.51 40.15 -50.61
C LEU A 613 16.48 41.59 -50.10
N LYS A 614 17.01 42.53 -50.89
CA LYS A 614 16.95 43.98 -50.56
C LYS A 614 15.57 44.57 -50.78
#